data_AF-A0A2Y8ZX58-F1
#
_entry.id   AF-A0A2Y8ZX58-F1
#
_cell.length_a   1.000
_cell.length_b   1.000
_cell.length_c   1.000
_cell.angle_alpha   90.00
_cell.angle_beta   90.00
_cell.angle_gamma   90.00
#
_symmetry.space_group_name_H-M   'P 1'
#
loop_
_entity.id
_entity.type
_entity.pdbx_description
1 polymer ?
#
loop_
_entity_poly.entity_id
_entity_poly.type
_entity_poly.pdbx_seq_one_letter_code
_entity_poly.pdbx_strand_id
1 'polypeptide(L)'
;MADFFDLKPMTDRTWIGQHGKRPSQFRATWADTKALLKTEISHITKREAGRPIIEVDIDAADFRLDGDLRARANFRSGAVALYVEAKSGPLVFRADRLFNPYYSGPKDWQQNVRAIAKTLEALRAVDRYGVTGSGEQYAGFKQIEARGASVMDRPTAIQVLVNASGTAVTQTPSGAELIKLHRAARRNTHPDINNGVRAQWDLVEEAAAFLGLRE
;
A
#
# COMPACT_ATOMS: atom_id res chain seq x y z
N MET A 1 19.31 0.32 6.73
CA MET A 1 18.33 -0.68 7.22
C MET A 1 17.05 -0.40 6.46
N ALA A 2 16.54 -1.36 5.68
CA ALA A 2 15.31 -1.16 4.92
C ALA A 2 14.13 -0.91 5.88
N ASP A 3 13.26 0.04 5.56
CA ASP A 3 12.09 0.33 6.38
C ASP A 3 11.09 -0.83 6.32
N PHE A 4 10.28 -1.00 7.36
CA PHE A 4 9.33 -2.14 7.45
C PHE A 4 8.07 -1.95 6.58
N PHE A 5 7.94 -0.80 5.92
CA PHE A 5 6.87 -0.41 5.02
C PHE A 5 7.46 0.04 3.67
N ASP A 6 6.62 0.06 2.64
CA ASP A 6 6.95 0.66 1.35
C ASP A 6 6.35 2.06 1.25
N LEU A 7 7.13 3.02 0.73
CA LEU A 7 6.63 4.35 0.38
C LEU A 7 6.19 4.38 -1.09
N LYS A 8 5.05 5.03 -1.34
CA LYS A 8 4.49 5.20 -2.68
C LYS A 8 3.95 6.63 -2.88
N PRO A 9 3.91 7.13 -4.13
CA PRO A 9 3.26 8.40 -4.43
C PRO A 9 1.74 8.29 -4.22
N MET A 10 1.13 9.37 -3.72
CA MET A 10 -0.30 9.39 -3.46
C MET A 10 -1.12 9.31 -4.76
N THR A 11 -2.08 8.39 -4.79
CA THR A 11 -2.99 8.16 -5.92
C THR A 11 -4.31 8.90 -5.74
N ASP A 12 -4.94 8.76 -4.59
CA ASP A 12 -6.20 9.41 -4.24
C ASP A 12 -5.99 10.65 -3.36
N ARG A 13 -6.34 11.82 -3.91
CA ARG A 13 -6.23 13.14 -3.26
C ARG A 13 -7.58 13.75 -2.88
N THR A 14 -8.70 13.06 -3.13
CA THR A 14 -10.06 13.62 -2.98
C THR A 14 -10.43 14.02 -1.54
N TRP A 15 -9.73 13.44 -0.58
CA TRP A 15 -9.94 13.64 0.86
C TRP A 15 -9.04 14.71 1.48
N ILE A 16 -8.03 15.20 0.75
CA ILE A 16 -7.06 16.16 1.28
C ILE A 16 -7.74 17.51 1.46
N GLY A 17 -7.53 18.13 2.63
CA GLY A 17 -8.05 19.47 2.92
C GLY A 17 -9.52 19.50 3.34
N GLN A 18 -10.21 18.35 3.42
CA GLN A 18 -11.58 18.28 3.95
C GLN A 18 -11.66 18.69 5.43
N HIS A 19 -10.54 18.63 6.14
CA HIS A 19 -10.40 19.08 7.51
C HIS A 19 -9.36 20.18 7.62
N GLY A 20 -9.67 21.23 8.40
CA GLY A 20 -8.74 22.33 8.62
C GLY A 20 -7.42 21.89 9.27
N LYS A 21 -6.30 22.40 8.75
CA LYS A 21 -4.95 22.11 9.25
C LYS A 21 -4.79 22.54 10.71
N ARG A 22 -3.96 21.81 11.45
CA ARG A 22 -3.61 22.10 12.85
C ARG A 22 -2.13 21.85 13.11
N PRO A 23 -1.48 22.66 13.95
CA PRO A 23 -0.10 22.41 14.35
C PRO A 23 -0.01 21.09 15.12
N SER A 24 1.03 20.30 14.85
CA SER A 24 1.29 19.06 15.57
C SER A 24 1.64 19.35 17.03
N GLN A 25 1.06 18.56 17.94
CA GLN A 25 1.39 18.57 19.36
C GLN A 25 2.47 17.53 19.72
N PHE A 26 2.88 16.72 18.74
CA PHE A 26 3.83 15.64 18.97
C PHE A 26 5.26 16.16 19.05
N ARG A 27 6.02 15.66 20.04
CA ARG A 27 7.46 15.90 20.18
C ARG A 27 8.31 14.69 19.81
N ALA A 28 7.68 13.62 19.31
CA ALA A 28 8.35 12.37 18.99
C ALA A 28 9.23 12.50 17.74
N THR A 29 10.36 11.79 17.70
CA THR A 29 11.22 11.74 16.52
C THR A 29 10.61 10.86 15.42
N TRP A 30 11.19 10.91 14.22
CA TRP A 30 10.80 9.99 13.15
C TRP A 30 11.10 8.52 13.52
N ALA A 31 12.21 8.27 14.21
CA ALA A 31 12.56 6.93 14.68
C ALA A 31 11.52 6.38 15.67
N ASP A 32 11.10 7.19 16.65
CA ASP A 32 10.07 6.82 17.63
C ASP A 32 8.72 6.55 16.95
N THR A 33 8.41 7.35 15.93
CA THR A 33 7.19 7.18 15.12
C THR A 33 7.21 5.85 14.38
N LYS A 34 8.32 5.50 13.72
CA LYS A 34 8.49 4.20 13.06
C LYS A 34 8.40 3.04 14.06
N ALA A 35 9.03 3.16 15.22
CA ALA A 35 9.01 2.13 16.26
C ALA A 35 7.59 1.87 16.81
N LEU A 36 6.81 2.93 17.08
CA LEU A 36 5.43 2.77 17.50
C LEU A 36 4.59 2.16 16.38
N LEU A 37 4.68 2.71 15.16
CA LEU A 37 3.88 2.23 14.04
C LEU A 37 4.12 0.75 13.76
N LYS A 38 5.40 0.31 13.78
CA LYS A 38 5.76 -1.11 13.62
C LYS A 38 5.11 -1.99 14.68
N THR A 39 5.18 -1.56 15.94
CA THR A 39 4.58 -2.27 17.07
C THR A 39 3.07 -2.40 16.89
N GLU A 40 2.37 -1.30 16.61
CA GLU A 40 0.91 -1.31 16.50
C GLU A 40 0.42 -2.10 15.28
N ILE A 41 1.10 -1.99 14.13
CA ILE A 41 0.78 -2.81 12.94
C ILE A 41 0.97 -4.31 13.24
N SER A 42 1.99 -4.70 13.99
CA SER A 42 2.24 -6.11 14.33
C SER A 42 1.12 -6.74 15.17
N HIS A 43 0.34 -5.94 15.89
CA HIS A 43 -0.79 -6.43 16.68
C HIS A 43 -2.01 -6.78 15.81
N ILE A 44 -2.23 -6.01 14.74
CA ILE A 44 -3.43 -6.12 13.90
C ILE A 44 -3.23 -6.98 12.64
N THR A 45 -1.98 -7.16 12.19
CA THR A 45 -1.63 -7.95 10.99
C THR A 45 -1.54 -9.44 11.25
N LYS A 46 -1.70 -10.25 10.20
CA LYS A 46 -1.36 -11.69 10.22
C LYS A 46 0.16 -11.85 10.05
N ARG A 47 0.73 -12.97 10.50
CA ARG A 47 2.18 -13.24 10.35
C ARG A 47 2.65 -13.23 8.89
N GLU A 48 1.77 -13.59 7.96
CA GLU A 48 2.03 -13.68 6.52
C GLU A 48 1.50 -12.46 5.74
N ALA A 49 1.08 -11.40 6.44
CA ALA A 49 0.62 -10.19 5.77
C ALA A 49 1.75 -9.53 4.96
N GLY A 50 1.37 -8.95 3.83
CA GLY A 50 2.28 -8.14 3.03
C GLY A 50 2.86 -6.94 3.82
N ARG A 51 3.89 -6.30 3.25
CA ARG A 51 4.46 -5.08 3.85
C ARG A 51 3.42 -3.96 3.79
N PRO A 52 3.24 -3.18 4.89
CA PRO A 52 2.38 -2.01 4.86
C PRO A 52 2.83 -1.02 3.79
N ILE A 53 1.87 -0.33 3.17
CA ILE A 53 2.16 0.73 2.19
C ILE A 53 1.80 2.06 2.81
N ILE A 54 2.71 3.02 2.75
CA ILE A 54 2.47 4.41 3.10
C ILE A 54 2.50 5.23 1.82
N GLU A 55 1.36 5.79 1.46
CA GLU A 55 1.29 6.79 0.41
C GLU A 55 1.40 8.20 0.95
N VAL A 56 2.23 8.99 0.29
CA VAL A 56 2.52 10.38 0.63
C VAL A 56 2.27 11.27 -0.58
N ASP A 57 1.75 12.48 -0.35
CA ASP A 57 1.42 13.41 -1.43
C ASP A 57 2.66 14.10 -1.98
N ILE A 58 3.35 13.37 -2.85
CA ILE A 58 4.59 13.77 -3.50
C ILE A 58 4.57 13.34 -4.97
N ASP A 59 5.42 13.97 -5.78
CA ASP A 59 5.64 13.55 -7.16
C ASP A 59 6.33 12.19 -7.24
N ALA A 60 5.92 11.35 -8.20
CA ALA A 60 6.60 10.08 -8.47
C ALA A 60 8.08 10.31 -8.84
N ALA A 61 8.40 11.45 -9.47
CA ALA A 61 9.75 11.86 -9.80
C ALA A 61 10.63 12.23 -8.59
N ASP A 62 10.11 12.18 -7.35
CA ASP A 62 10.91 12.33 -6.13
C ASP A 62 11.28 10.99 -5.47
N PHE A 63 10.82 9.87 -6.03
CA PHE A 63 11.23 8.53 -5.62
C PHE A 63 12.45 8.03 -6.39
N ARG A 64 13.42 7.49 -5.66
CA ARG A 64 14.54 6.75 -6.20
C ARG A 64 14.07 5.38 -6.71
N LEU A 65 14.88 4.74 -7.54
CA LEU A 65 14.58 3.41 -8.10
C LEU A 65 14.45 2.32 -7.02
N ASP A 66 15.06 2.52 -5.86
CA ASP A 66 14.99 1.64 -4.69
C ASP A 66 13.72 1.85 -3.84
N GLY A 67 12.85 2.80 -4.21
CA GLY A 67 11.61 3.12 -3.48
C GLY A 67 11.79 4.13 -2.34
N ASP A 68 13.02 4.54 -2.04
CA ASP A 68 13.29 5.58 -1.05
C ASP A 68 13.11 6.98 -1.65
N LEU A 69 12.87 7.95 -0.77
CA LEU A 69 12.76 9.35 -1.16
C LEU A 69 14.13 9.95 -1.51
N ARG A 70 14.17 10.78 -2.54
CA ARG A 70 15.32 11.66 -2.79
C ARG A 70 15.52 12.61 -1.60
N ALA A 71 16.76 12.97 -1.29
CA ALA A 71 17.07 13.87 -0.17
C ALA A 71 16.35 15.24 -0.26
N ARG A 72 16.12 15.72 -1.50
CA ARG A 72 15.44 16.99 -1.80
C ARG A 72 13.97 16.81 -2.23
N ALA A 73 13.37 15.68 -1.89
CA ALA A 73 11.96 15.36 -2.15
C ALA A 73 11.02 16.47 -1.65
N ASN A 74 10.16 16.98 -2.54
CA ASN A 74 9.25 18.11 -2.28
C ASN A 74 7.80 17.64 -2.22
N PHE A 75 7.26 17.64 -1.00
CA PHE A 75 5.88 17.22 -0.74
C PHE A 75 4.91 18.32 -1.15
N ARG A 76 3.84 17.95 -1.87
CA ARG A 76 2.73 18.86 -2.22
C ARG A 76 1.88 19.16 -0.99
N SER A 77 1.75 18.19 -0.10
CA SER A 77 1.10 18.36 1.21
C SER A 77 1.62 17.36 2.24
N GLY A 78 1.25 17.55 3.51
CA GLY A 78 1.51 16.60 4.58
C GLY A 78 0.60 15.36 4.58
N ALA A 79 -0.22 15.16 3.55
CA ALA A 79 -1.19 14.09 3.50
C ALA A 79 -0.53 12.70 3.43
N VAL A 80 -1.10 11.77 4.20
CA VAL A 80 -0.65 10.38 4.28
C VAL A 80 -1.84 9.42 4.27
N ALA A 81 -1.69 8.31 3.55
CA ALA A 81 -2.59 7.17 3.63
C ALA A 81 -1.79 5.88 3.90
N LEU A 82 -2.13 5.18 4.97
CA LEU A 82 -1.52 3.91 5.39
C LEU A 82 -2.45 2.75 5.02
N TYR A 83 -1.89 1.74 4.35
CA TYR A 83 -2.56 0.52 3.92
C TYR A 83 -1.99 -0.67 4.66
N VAL A 84 -2.88 -1.46 5.26
CA VAL A 84 -2.49 -2.62 6.07
C VAL A 84 -3.43 -3.79 5.80
N GLU A 85 -2.86 -4.97 5.57
CA GLU A 85 -3.60 -6.24 5.56
C GLU A 85 -3.81 -6.73 7.00
N ALA A 86 -4.91 -6.31 7.62
CA ALA A 86 -5.23 -6.72 8.98
C ALA A 86 -5.91 -8.10 9.02
N LYS A 87 -5.98 -8.70 10.22
CA LYS A 87 -6.70 -9.96 10.47
C LYS A 87 -8.17 -9.91 10.04
N SER A 88 -8.80 -8.74 10.17
CA SER A 88 -10.19 -8.45 9.84
C SER A 88 -10.43 -8.03 8.37
N GLY A 89 -9.38 -8.00 7.54
CA GLY A 89 -9.42 -7.52 6.17
C GLY A 89 -8.53 -6.28 5.94
N PRO A 90 -8.49 -5.76 4.70
CA PRO A 90 -7.69 -4.58 4.37
C PRO A 90 -8.22 -3.32 5.07
N LEU A 91 -7.30 -2.57 5.69
CA LEU A 91 -7.58 -1.31 6.38
C LEU A 91 -6.82 -0.14 5.76
N VAL A 92 -7.47 1.02 5.76
CA VAL A 92 -6.90 2.29 5.29
C VAL A 92 -7.04 3.36 6.35
N PHE A 93 -5.93 3.96 6.73
CA PHE A 93 -5.89 5.10 7.64
C PHE A 93 -5.39 6.33 6.90
N ARG A 94 -6.18 7.40 6.86
CA ARG A 94 -5.84 8.68 6.20
C ARG A 94 -5.64 9.78 7.22
N ALA A 95 -4.63 10.61 7.02
CA ALA A 95 -4.38 11.79 7.84
C ALA A 95 -3.67 12.88 7.02
N ASP A 96 -4.20 14.10 7.04
CA ASP A 96 -3.56 15.27 6.43
C ASP A 96 -3.57 16.50 7.34
N ARG A 97 -4.11 16.38 8.56
CA ARG A 97 -4.44 17.53 9.38
C ARG A 97 -3.21 18.22 9.97
N LEU A 98 -2.18 17.46 10.31
CA LEU A 98 -1.07 17.96 11.11
C LEU A 98 0.04 18.56 10.25
N PHE A 99 0.57 19.69 10.69
CA PHE A 99 1.80 20.29 10.16
C PHE A 99 2.79 20.58 11.30
N ASN A 100 4.09 20.59 11.01
CA ASN A 100 5.12 20.98 11.96
C ASN A 100 5.34 22.51 11.87
N PRO A 101 5.05 23.28 12.92
CA PRO A 101 5.30 24.72 12.91
C PRO A 101 6.79 25.08 13.09
N TYR A 102 7.65 24.11 13.41
CA TYR A 102 9.07 24.33 13.69
C TYR A 102 9.95 23.92 12.50
N TYR A 103 11.06 24.65 12.31
CA TYR A 103 12.09 24.32 11.30
C TYR A 103 12.85 23.03 11.58
N SER A 104 12.84 22.58 12.84
CA SER A 104 13.47 21.35 13.28
C SER A 104 12.42 20.27 13.55
N GLY A 105 12.83 19.01 13.41
CA GLY A 105 12.00 17.85 13.71
C GLY A 105 11.33 17.22 12.49
N PRO A 106 10.32 16.34 12.73
CA PRO A 106 9.70 15.58 11.66
C PRO A 106 8.92 16.45 10.67
N LYS A 107 8.96 16.08 9.39
CA LYS A 107 8.19 16.72 8.32
C LYS A 107 6.68 16.52 8.54
N ASP A 108 5.84 17.35 7.93
CA ASP A 108 4.38 17.29 8.08
C ASP A 108 3.79 15.89 7.84
N TRP A 109 4.21 15.21 6.78
CA TRP A 109 3.75 13.86 6.50
C TRP A 109 4.13 12.87 7.62
N GLN A 110 5.30 13.04 8.25
CA GLN A 110 5.73 12.22 9.38
C GLN A 110 4.88 12.49 10.63
N GLN A 111 4.42 13.74 10.82
CA GLN A 111 3.47 14.09 11.88
C GLN A 111 2.11 13.40 11.65
N ASN A 112 1.64 13.32 10.42
CA ASN A 112 0.41 12.61 10.07
C ASN A 112 0.55 11.08 10.19
N VAL A 113 1.71 10.50 9.84
CA VAL A 113 2.02 9.09 10.18
C VAL A 113 1.95 8.86 11.69
N ARG A 114 2.49 9.79 12.48
CA ARG A 114 2.43 9.70 13.95
C ARG A 114 1.00 9.73 14.47
N ALA A 115 0.14 10.55 13.89
CA ALA A 115 -1.29 10.57 14.22
C ALA A 115 -1.93 9.21 13.99
N ILE A 116 -1.67 8.59 12.83
CA ILE A 116 -2.17 7.24 12.50
C ILE A 116 -1.67 6.20 13.51
N ALA A 117 -0.37 6.22 13.86
CA ALA A 117 0.18 5.30 14.86
C ALA A 117 -0.50 5.46 16.24
N LYS A 118 -0.81 6.70 16.65
CA LYS A 118 -1.55 6.98 17.89
C LYS A 118 -3.00 6.55 17.83
N THR A 119 -3.66 6.68 16.68
CA THR A 119 -5.00 6.13 16.47
C THR A 119 -5.01 4.62 16.62
N LEU A 120 -4.04 3.91 16.02
CA LEU A 120 -3.92 2.46 16.16
C LEU A 120 -3.71 2.03 17.62
N GLU A 121 -2.82 2.73 18.36
CA GLU A 121 -2.60 2.50 19.79
C GLU A 121 -3.91 2.65 20.60
N ALA A 122 -4.70 3.70 20.31
CA ALA A 122 -5.98 3.92 20.97
C ALA A 122 -7.01 2.83 20.64
N LEU A 123 -7.12 2.43 19.36
CA LEU A 123 -8.01 1.34 18.93
C LEU A 123 -7.62 -0.01 19.54
N ARG A 124 -6.32 -0.27 19.70
CA ARG A 124 -5.82 -1.44 20.44
C ARG A 124 -6.14 -1.36 21.93
N ALA A 125 -6.11 -0.18 22.53
CA ALA A 125 -6.51 -0.01 23.93
C ALA A 125 -8.02 -0.33 24.12
N VAL A 126 -8.88 0.12 23.20
CA VAL A 126 -10.31 -0.22 23.17
C VAL A 126 -10.50 -1.75 23.12
N ASP A 127 -9.77 -2.44 22.24
CA ASP A 127 -9.79 -3.90 22.12
C ASP A 127 -9.35 -4.59 23.42
N ARG A 128 -8.22 -4.12 23.98
CA ARG A 128 -7.62 -4.68 25.20
C ARG A 128 -8.56 -4.62 26.40
N TYR A 129 -9.32 -3.54 26.52
CA TYR A 129 -10.25 -3.34 27.63
C TYR A 129 -11.66 -3.87 27.34
N GLY A 130 -11.89 -4.49 26.18
CA GLY A 130 -13.16 -5.17 25.86
C GLY A 130 -14.37 -4.25 25.80
N VAL A 131 -14.16 -2.98 25.46
CA VAL A 131 -15.25 -1.97 25.40
C VAL A 131 -16.13 -2.17 24.17
N THR A 132 -15.64 -2.88 23.15
CA THR A 132 -16.38 -3.26 21.92
C THR A 132 -16.18 -4.73 21.59
N GLY A 133 -17.02 -5.29 20.71
CA GLY A 133 -16.76 -6.61 20.13
C GLY A 133 -15.43 -6.62 19.34
N SER A 134 -14.77 -7.77 19.28
CA SER A 134 -13.46 -7.88 18.61
C SER A 134 -13.56 -7.47 17.13
N GLY A 135 -12.77 -6.47 16.72
CA GLY A 135 -12.67 -6.01 15.34
C GLY A 135 -13.67 -4.92 14.91
N GLU A 136 -14.66 -4.60 15.73
CA GLU A 136 -15.67 -3.56 15.43
C GLU A 136 -15.07 -2.16 15.34
N GLN A 137 -14.05 -1.87 16.14
CA GLN A 137 -13.34 -0.59 16.18
C GLN A 137 -12.64 -0.23 14.86
N TYR A 138 -12.37 -1.23 14.01
CA TYR A 138 -11.74 -1.03 12.71
C TYR A 138 -12.75 -0.88 11.56
N ALA A 139 -14.06 -1.02 11.81
CA ALA A 139 -15.08 -1.03 10.76
C ALA A 139 -15.06 0.23 9.89
N GLY A 140 -14.87 1.42 10.50
CA GLY A 140 -14.77 2.69 9.78
C GLY A 140 -13.51 2.88 8.94
N PHE A 141 -12.53 1.98 9.08
CA PHE A 141 -11.27 1.99 8.33
C PHE A 141 -11.19 0.86 7.30
N LYS A 142 -12.24 0.02 7.20
CA LYS A 142 -12.30 -1.01 6.17
C LYS A 142 -12.27 -0.33 4.81
N GLN A 143 -11.39 -0.82 3.94
CA GLN A 143 -11.36 -0.38 2.57
C GLN A 143 -12.63 -0.88 1.87
N ILE A 144 -13.62 -0.01 1.71
CA ILE A 144 -14.64 -0.18 0.68
C ILE A 144 -13.92 0.17 -0.62
N GLU A 145 -13.90 -0.74 -1.58
CA GLU A 145 -13.14 -0.70 -2.84
C GLU A 145 -13.13 0.69 -3.50
N ALA A 146 -12.17 1.52 -3.11
CA ALA A 146 -11.87 2.81 -3.71
C ALA A 146 -10.36 3.03 -3.61
N ARG A 147 -9.62 2.09 -4.19
CA ARG A 147 -8.25 2.35 -4.63
C ARG A 147 -7.85 1.41 -5.76
N GLY A 148 -7.60 2.00 -6.92
CA GLY A 148 -6.65 1.44 -7.84
C GLY A 148 -5.24 1.48 -7.22
N ALA A 149 -4.50 0.39 -7.47
CA ALA A 149 -3.11 0.08 -7.12
C ALA A 149 -2.87 -0.46 -5.69
N SER A 150 -2.54 -1.74 -5.47
CA SER A 150 -2.18 -2.82 -6.40
C SER A 150 -3.43 -3.58 -6.89
N VAL A 151 -3.70 -3.56 -8.19
CA VAL A 151 -4.76 -4.42 -8.80
C VAL A 151 -4.35 -5.89 -8.75
N MET A 152 -3.08 -6.17 -8.48
CA MET A 152 -2.52 -7.52 -8.54
C MET A 152 -2.53 -8.16 -7.16
N ASP A 153 -3.57 -8.95 -6.87
CA ASP A 153 -3.55 -10.01 -5.86
C ASP A 153 -3.32 -11.37 -6.55
N ARG A 154 -3.07 -12.44 -5.78
CA ARG A 154 -2.73 -13.76 -6.37
C ARG A 154 -3.84 -14.31 -7.29
N PRO A 155 -5.12 -14.26 -6.92
CA PRO A 155 -6.20 -14.64 -7.84
C PRO A 155 -6.25 -13.79 -9.11
N THR A 156 -6.10 -12.47 -9.00
CA THR A 156 -6.12 -11.56 -10.16
C THR A 156 -4.93 -11.80 -11.09
N ALA A 157 -3.73 -11.99 -10.54
CA ALA A 157 -2.54 -12.32 -11.31
C ALA A 157 -2.72 -13.61 -12.12
N ILE A 158 -3.31 -14.65 -11.51
CA ILE A 158 -3.63 -15.90 -12.21
C ILE A 158 -4.67 -15.65 -13.31
N GLN A 159 -5.71 -14.87 -13.02
CA GLN A 159 -6.76 -14.57 -13.99
C GLN A 159 -6.25 -13.77 -15.19
N VAL A 160 -5.31 -12.84 -14.98
CA VAL A 160 -4.63 -12.11 -16.05
C VAL A 160 -3.90 -13.07 -17.00
N LEU A 161 -3.14 -14.03 -16.45
CA LEU A 161 -2.45 -15.04 -17.26
C LEU A 161 -3.43 -15.95 -18.01
N VAL A 162 -4.51 -16.39 -17.37
CA VAL A 162 -5.54 -17.23 -18.00
C VAL A 162 -6.20 -16.51 -19.16
N ASN A 163 -6.68 -15.28 -18.94
CA ASN A 163 -7.36 -14.48 -19.96
C ASN A 163 -6.44 -14.19 -21.17
N ALA A 164 -5.19 -13.81 -20.91
CA ALA A 164 -4.22 -13.52 -21.97
C ALA A 164 -3.74 -14.79 -22.70
N SER A 165 -3.69 -15.94 -22.02
CA SER A 165 -3.28 -17.21 -22.63
C SER A 165 -4.30 -17.80 -23.61
N GLY A 166 -5.58 -17.40 -23.50
CA GLY A 166 -6.69 -18.01 -24.25
C GLY A 166 -6.96 -19.48 -23.92
N THR A 167 -6.36 -19.99 -22.83
CA THR A 167 -6.51 -21.39 -22.39
C THR A 167 -7.69 -21.50 -21.45
N ALA A 168 -8.63 -22.42 -21.72
CA ALA A 168 -9.69 -22.75 -20.78
C ALA A 168 -9.09 -23.55 -19.61
N VAL A 169 -9.28 -23.05 -18.38
CA VAL A 169 -8.80 -23.72 -17.17
C VAL A 169 -10.00 -24.09 -16.30
N THR A 170 -10.06 -25.35 -15.85
CA THR A 170 -11.19 -25.89 -15.08
C THR A 170 -10.92 -25.91 -13.56
N GLN A 171 -9.68 -25.72 -13.14
CA GLN A 171 -9.23 -25.70 -11.74
C GLN A 171 -8.19 -24.60 -11.52
N THR A 172 -7.94 -24.20 -10.27
CA THR A 172 -6.93 -23.17 -9.97
C THR A 172 -5.53 -23.66 -10.35
N PRO A 173 -4.87 -23.05 -11.36
CA PRO A 173 -3.60 -23.54 -11.89
C PRO A 173 -2.45 -23.32 -10.90
N SER A 174 -1.49 -24.25 -10.87
CA SER A 174 -0.35 -24.21 -9.95
C SER A 174 0.98 -24.60 -10.59
N GLY A 175 2.09 -24.11 -10.03
CA GLY A 175 3.45 -24.52 -10.40
C GLY A 175 3.72 -24.49 -11.92
N ALA A 176 3.97 -25.67 -12.50
CA ALA A 176 4.30 -25.84 -13.91
C ALA A 176 3.19 -25.35 -14.88
N GLU A 177 1.93 -25.33 -14.45
CA GLU A 177 0.81 -24.82 -15.25
C GLU A 177 0.87 -23.30 -15.38
N LEU A 178 1.25 -22.60 -14.31
CA LEU A 178 1.44 -21.14 -14.33
C LEU A 178 2.56 -20.73 -15.29
N ILE A 179 3.64 -21.52 -15.36
CA ILE A 179 4.73 -21.28 -16.31
C ILE A 179 4.24 -21.45 -17.76
N LYS A 180 3.41 -22.47 -18.03
CA LYS A 180 2.82 -22.68 -19.36
C LYS A 180 1.86 -21.54 -19.74
N LEU A 181 0.99 -21.14 -18.81
CA LEU A 181 0.06 -20.02 -19.00
C LEU A 181 0.80 -18.71 -19.26
N HIS A 182 1.88 -18.44 -18.50
CA HIS A 182 2.73 -17.27 -18.68
C HIS A 182 3.36 -17.23 -20.08
N ARG A 183 3.95 -18.33 -20.55
CA ARG A 183 4.54 -18.42 -21.89
C ARG A 183 3.51 -18.21 -23.01
N ALA A 184 2.31 -18.76 -22.85
CA ALA A 184 1.21 -18.59 -23.80
C ALA A 184 0.67 -17.14 -23.79
N ALA A 185 0.47 -16.56 -22.60
CA ALA A 185 0.03 -15.18 -22.43
C ALA A 185 1.00 -14.20 -23.10
N ARG A 186 2.31 -14.33 -22.84
CA ARG A 186 3.35 -13.51 -23.51
C ARG A 186 3.27 -13.62 -25.02
N ARG A 187 3.18 -14.84 -25.56
CA ARG A 187 3.09 -15.04 -27.01
C ARG A 187 1.91 -14.27 -27.61
N ASN A 188 0.75 -14.31 -26.96
CA ASN A 188 -0.50 -13.70 -27.46
C ASN A 188 -0.57 -12.18 -27.26
N THR A 189 0.10 -11.66 -26.23
CA THR A 189 0.08 -10.22 -25.93
C THR A 189 1.31 -9.48 -26.48
N HIS A 190 2.23 -10.18 -27.16
CA HIS A 190 3.48 -9.58 -27.63
C HIS A 190 3.24 -8.34 -28.51
N PRO A 191 3.93 -7.21 -28.27
CA PRO A 191 3.72 -5.99 -29.02
C PRO A 191 3.99 -6.15 -30.53
N ASP A 192 4.90 -7.04 -30.92
CA ASP A 192 5.20 -7.32 -32.33
C ASP A 192 4.02 -7.92 -33.11
N ILE A 193 3.07 -8.57 -32.44
CA ILE A 193 1.85 -9.11 -33.08
C ILE A 193 0.62 -8.23 -32.86
N ASN A 194 0.68 -7.28 -31.91
CA ASN A 194 -0.42 -6.39 -31.52
C ASN A 194 -0.19 -4.94 -31.95
N ASN A 195 0.48 -4.72 -33.10
CA ASN A 195 0.75 -3.39 -33.66
C ASN A 195 1.39 -2.40 -32.65
N GLY A 196 2.25 -2.89 -31.77
CA GLY A 196 2.95 -2.08 -30.78
C GLY A 196 2.15 -1.72 -29.52
N VAL A 197 0.90 -2.20 -29.36
CA VAL A 197 0.10 -1.98 -28.14
C VAL A 197 0.70 -2.77 -26.98
N ARG A 198 1.16 -2.06 -25.93
CA ARG A 198 1.86 -2.66 -24.78
C ARG A 198 1.02 -2.86 -23.53
N ALA A 199 -0.15 -2.23 -23.42
CA ALA A 199 -0.92 -2.25 -22.18
C ALA A 199 -1.20 -3.68 -21.65
N GLN A 200 -1.58 -4.60 -22.53
CA GLN A 200 -1.87 -5.99 -22.15
C GLN A 200 -0.60 -6.84 -21.93
N TRP A 201 0.50 -6.49 -22.59
CA TRP A 201 1.82 -7.07 -22.36
C TRP A 201 2.36 -6.69 -20.99
N ASP A 202 2.30 -5.41 -20.64
CA ASP A 202 2.80 -4.87 -19.38
C ASP A 202 2.04 -5.47 -18.19
N LEU A 203 0.72 -5.65 -18.31
CA LEU A 203 -0.10 -6.34 -17.30
C LEU A 203 0.28 -7.82 -17.11
N VAL A 204 0.63 -8.54 -18.19
CA VAL A 204 1.09 -9.93 -18.12
C VAL A 204 2.45 -10.03 -17.43
N GLU A 205 3.37 -9.12 -17.74
CA GLU A 205 4.68 -9.07 -17.11
C GLU A 205 4.60 -8.68 -15.62
N GLU A 206 3.70 -7.77 -15.27
CA GLU A 206 3.40 -7.40 -13.87
C GLU A 206 2.84 -8.59 -13.08
N ALA A 207 1.87 -9.31 -13.64
CA ALA A 207 1.30 -10.52 -13.04
C ALA A 207 2.34 -11.63 -12.86
N ALA A 208 3.22 -11.83 -13.85
CA ALA A 208 4.28 -12.84 -13.79
C ALA A 208 5.35 -12.50 -12.74
N ALA A 209 5.71 -11.23 -12.61
CA ALA A 209 6.62 -10.75 -11.57
C ALA A 209 6.03 -10.97 -10.17
N PHE A 210 4.73 -10.68 -9.99
CA PHE A 210 4.03 -10.93 -8.73
C PHE A 210 4.01 -12.43 -8.36
N LEU A 211 3.83 -13.33 -9.34
CA LEU A 211 3.78 -14.77 -9.13
C LEU A 211 5.16 -15.45 -9.03
N GLY A 212 6.26 -14.70 -9.21
CA GLY A 212 7.62 -15.24 -9.17
C GLY A 212 7.95 -16.16 -10.35
N LEU A 213 7.35 -15.92 -11.52
CA LEU A 213 7.52 -16.74 -12.74
C LEU A 213 8.59 -16.19 -13.70
N ARG A 214 9.26 -15.10 -13.29
CA ARG A 214 10.31 -14.42 -14.03
C ARG A 214 11.66 -14.91 -13.52
N GLU A 215 12.51 -15.40 -14.41
CA GLU A 215 13.93 -15.67 -14.12
C GLU A 215 14.69 -14.36 -13.92
#